data_AF-A0A7V9M408-F1
#
_entry.id   AF-A0A7V9M408-F1
#
_cell.length_a   1.000
_cell.length_b   1.000
_cell.length_c   1.000
_cell.angle_alpha   90.00
_cell.angle_beta   90.00
_cell.angle_gamma   90.00
#
_symmetry.space_group_name_H-M   'P 1'
#
loop_
_entity.id
_entity.type
_entity.pdbx_description
1 polymer ?
#
loop_
_entity_poly.entity_id
_entity_poly.type
_entity_poly.pdbx_seq_one_letter_code
_entity_poly.pdbx_strand_id
1 'polypeptide(L)'
;MVRAKTNGMRTFFFTFAIYITFCSCKSNTQVVKDPKKQELATIDSLLRDSAFAQSMANTLDSSYYASLGQTPPEFLSANDDTAMVIKRKKDEKVATNLAGFYALECGIGLLCAQTNARPVEWLQKIINGSADTTSIMLLNRFANATWKASQPFRGLNRITRPNFIVFSSLSPDEIDKDYVQIKNAAVKLLSSLKTVSDSSLPKQMEVLGSLLQDTVYAVEMASFLDSSFYVSQHQTPSPFSTADDDTATIKKNVKETKIATSIAGFYALECGVNYLATTKNRLPSAILKSVANNSMNPEEKMIFARFANATWKAGQPFRGLNRITRATFTPFYFLTEQDIEKDMVQIRAAAQRLLSLL
;
A
#
# COMPACT_ATOMS: atom_id res chain seq x y z
N MET A 1 27.05 72.55 -20.65
CA MET A 1 28.25 73.25 -21.14
C MET A 1 29.11 73.59 -19.95
N VAL A 2 30.43 73.47 -20.07
CA VAL A 2 31.48 73.82 -19.09
C VAL A 2 31.71 72.81 -17.94
N ARG A 3 32.68 71.93 -18.19
CA ARG A 3 33.63 71.46 -17.17
C ARG A 3 34.54 72.63 -16.78
N ALA A 4 34.82 72.79 -15.50
CA ALA A 4 36.04 73.44 -15.03
C ALA A 4 36.70 72.54 -13.97
N LYS A 5 37.89 72.08 -14.30
CA LYS A 5 38.88 71.46 -13.41
C LYS A 5 39.96 72.51 -13.15
N THR A 6 40.38 72.68 -11.91
CA THR A 6 41.71 73.11 -11.49
C THR A 6 41.92 72.64 -10.05
N ASN A 7 42.69 71.57 -9.81
CA ASN A 7 44.14 71.53 -9.56
C ASN A 7 44.58 72.29 -8.31
N GLY A 8 45.04 71.55 -7.30
CA GLY A 8 45.65 72.11 -6.11
C GLY A 8 46.29 71.04 -5.21
N MET A 9 47.51 70.65 -5.59
CA MET A 9 48.64 70.21 -4.75
C MET A 9 48.52 68.99 -3.81
N ARG A 10 49.51 68.11 -4.00
CA ARG A 10 49.84 66.92 -3.21
C ARG A 10 50.61 67.32 -1.95
N THR A 11 50.25 66.71 -0.82
CA THR A 11 51.17 66.48 0.31
C THR A 11 51.10 65.02 0.71
N PHE A 12 52.27 64.40 0.84
CA PHE A 12 52.46 62.96 0.99
C PHE A 12 52.28 62.49 2.46
N PHE A 13 51.54 61.39 2.61
CA PHE A 13 51.72 60.23 3.50
C PHE A 13 51.76 60.43 5.02
N PHE A 14 50.80 59.80 5.72
CA PHE A 14 51.01 58.53 6.45
C PHE A 14 49.65 58.01 6.94
N THR A 15 49.07 57.02 6.26
CA THR A 15 47.88 56.31 6.75
C THR A 15 48.20 54.84 6.90
N PHE A 16 48.09 54.37 8.13
CA PHE A 16 48.18 52.98 8.58
C PHE A 16 47.15 52.13 7.81
N ALA A 17 47.60 51.18 6.98
CA ALA A 17 46.73 50.18 6.38
C ALA A 17 46.60 48.99 7.34
N ILE A 18 45.46 48.91 8.03
CA ILE A 18 45.06 47.71 8.78
C ILE A 18 44.66 46.65 7.73
N TYR A 19 45.49 45.63 7.57
CA TYR A 19 45.15 44.43 6.81
C TYR A 19 44.10 43.64 7.62
N ILE A 20 42.82 43.82 7.31
CA ILE A 20 41.77 42.89 7.74
C ILE A 20 41.91 41.64 6.87
N THR A 21 42.56 40.62 7.41
CA THR A 21 42.56 39.28 6.83
C THR A 21 41.14 38.74 6.93
N PHE A 22 40.40 38.71 5.82
CA PHE A 22 39.19 37.91 5.72
C PHE A 22 39.60 36.43 5.86
N CYS A 23 39.50 35.90 7.07
CA CYS A 23 39.40 34.46 7.28
C CYS A 23 38.10 34.00 6.62
N SER A 24 38.22 33.57 5.36
CA SER A 24 37.18 32.81 4.67
C SER A 24 37.00 31.49 5.41
N CYS A 25 36.14 31.47 6.42
CA CYS A 25 35.58 30.24 6.95
C CYS A 25 34.84 29.58 5.78
N LYS A 26 35.48 28.61 5.13
CA LYS A 26 34.75 27.58 4.37
C LYS A 26 33.86 26.87 5.39
N SER A 27 32.63 27.35 5.55
CA SER A 27 31.57 26.54 6.12
C SER A 27 31.44 25.34 5.20
N ASN A 28 32.06 24.23 5.59
CA ASN A 28 31.80 22.95 5.01
C ASN A 28 30.36 22.62 5.38
N THR A 29 29.41 23.08 4.58
CA THR A 29 27.99 22.77 4.73
C THR A 29 27.87 21.28 4.41
N GLN A 30 28.18 20.44 5.41
CA GLN A 30 27.69 19.08 5.40
C GLN A 30 26.18 19.20 5.26
N VAL A 31 25.67 18.83 4.09
CA VAL A 31 24.25 18.62 3.87
C VAL A 31 23.85 17.60 4.93
N VAL A 32 23.24 18.06 6.02
CA VAL A 32 22.66 17.17 7.03
C VAL A 32 21.55 16.45 6.29
N LYS A 33 21.85 15.23 5.83
CA LYS A 33 20.87 14.41 5.12
C LYS A 33 19.76 14.10 6.10
N ASP A 34 18.52 14.46 5.75
CA ASP A 34 17.33 14.13 6.53
C ASP A 34 17.27 12.59 6.70
N PRO A 35 17.48 12.06 7.93
CA PRO A 35 17.56 10.62 8.16
C PRO A 35 16.28 9.90 7.72
N LYS A 36 15.12 10.54 7.89
CA LYS A 36 13.83 9.99 7.46
C LYS A 36 13.80 9.80 5.94
N LYS A 37 14.27 10.80 5.19
CA LYS A 37 14.33 10.75 3.73
C LYS A 37 15.31 9.67 3.24
N GLN A 38 16.42 9.47 3.95
CA GLN A 38 17.38 8.41 3.63
C GLN A 38 16.78 7.02 3.85
N GLU A 39 16.18 6.78 5.02
CA GLU A 39 15.56 5.49 5.33
C GLU A 39 14.42 5.18 4.35
N LEU A 40 13.57 6.16 4.01
CA LEU A 40 12.52 6.00 3.00
C LEU A 40 13.08 5.71 1.61
N ALA A 41 14.22 6.31 1.22
CA ALA A 41 14.88 6.01 -0.05
C ALA A 41 15.46 4.59 -0.09
N THR A 42 15.98 4.08 1.04
CA THR A 42 16.41 2.68 1.14
C THR A 42 15.23 1.73 0.98
N ILE A 43 14.11 1.98 1.69
CA ILE A 43 12.88 1.20 1.55
C ILE A 43 12.37 1.22 0.11
N ASP A 44 12.40 2.38 -0.55
CA ASP A 44 12.02 2.54 -1.95
C ASP A 44 12.83 1.66 -2.91
N SER A 45 14.15 1.61 -2.72
CA SER A 45 15.03 0.76 -3.51
C SER A 45 14.69 -0.72 -3.33
N LEU A 46 14.41 -1.14 -2.09
CA LEU A 46 14.07 -2.52 -1.75
C LEU A 46 12.71 -2.95 -2.32
N LEU A 47 11.72 -2.04 -2.40
CA LEU A 47 10.41 -2.34 -2.98
C LEU A 47 10.50 -2.89 -4.41
N ARG A 48 11.49 -2.44 -5.19
CA ARG A 48 11.65 -2.75 -6.62
C ARG A 48 12.71 -3.82 -6.89
N ASP A 49 13.33 -4.37 -5.85
CA ASP A 49 14.36 -5.41 -5.94
C ASP A 49 13.71 -6.80 -5.91
N SER A 50 13.84 -7.55 -7.00
CA SER A 50 13.26 -8.90 -7.13
C SER A 50 13.97 -9.94 -6.26
N ALA A 51 15.28 -9.80 -6.03
CA ALA A 51 16.02 -10.69 -5.14
C ALA A 51 15.65 -10.45 -3.69
N PHE A 52 15.50 -9.17 -3.30
CA PHE A 52 14.96 -8.82 -2.00
C PHE A 52 13.52 -9.33 -1.83
N ALA A 53 12.65 -9.14 -2.82
CA ALA A 53 11.27 -9.64 -2.79
C ALA A 53 11.22 -11.16 -2.52
N GLN A 54 12.07 -11.95 -3.19
CA GLN A 54 12.18 -13.39 -2.94
C GLN A 54 12.70 -13.70 -1.53
N SER A 55 13.77 -13.03 -1.08
CA SER A 55 14.33 -13.22 0.26
C SER A 55 13.33 -12.86 1.38
N MET A 56 12.59 -11.77 1.19
CA MET A 56 11.53 -11.34 2.09
C MET A 56 10.39 -12.36 2.09
N ALA A 57 9.89 -12.77 0.93
CA ALA A 57 8.83 -13.78 0.81
C ALA A 57 9.18 -15.09 1.56
N ASN A 58 10.42 -15.58 1.43
CA ASN A 58 10.91 -16.74 2.16
C ASN A 58 10.90 -16.50 3.68
N THR A 59 11.35 -15.32 4.13
CA THR A 59 11.33 -14.94 5.55
C THR A 59 9.91 -14.97 6.13
N LEU A 60 8.94 -14.43 5.38
CA LEU A 60 7.55 -14.36 5.82
C LEU A 60 6.87 -15.73 5.83
N ASP A 61 7.12 -16.57 4.82
CA ASP A 61 6.65 -17.95 4.78
C ASP A 61 7.21 -18.75 5.97
N SER A 62 8.52 -18.67 6.20
CA SER A 62 9.18 -19.33 7.32
C SER A 62 8.63 -18.89 8.68
N SER A 63 8.38 -17.58 8.87
CA SER A 63 7.82 -17.06 10.12
C SER A 63 6.42 -17.57 10.41
N TYR A 64 5.61 -17.80 9.35
CA TYR A 64 4.27 -18.35 9.48
C TYR A 64 4.33 -19.79 10.03
N TYR A 65 5.12 -20.67 9.42
CA TYR A 65 5.27 -22.05 9.91
C TYR A 65 5.84 -22.12 11.33
N ALA A 66 6.86 -21.30 11.62
CA ALA A 66 7.44 -21.22 12.95
C ALA A 66 6.40 -20.82 14.02
N SER A 67 5.48 -19.89 13.69
CA SER A 67 4.39 -19.49 14.60
C SER A 67 3.37 -20.60 14.89
N LEU A 68 3.30 -21.60 14.01
CA LEU A 68 2.47 -22.80 14.21
C LEU A 68 3.23 -23.92 14.94
N GLY A 69 4.48 -23.68 15.37
CA GLY A 69 5.35 -24.71 15.93
C GLY A 69 5.81 -25.74 14.91
N GLN A 70 5.79 -25.40 13.62
CA GLN A 70 6.14 -26.29 12.52
C GLN A 70 7.51 -25.93 11.93
N THR A 71 8.24 -26.95 11.47
CA THR A 71 9.45 -26.73 10.66
C THR A 71 9.04 -26.18 9.30
N PRO A 72 9.56 -25.00 8.88
CA PRO A 72 9.28 -24.48 7.56
C PRO A 72 9.73 -25.45 6.46
N PRO A 73 8.88 -25.75 5.46
CA PRO A 73 9.33 -26.46 4.28
C PRO A 73 10.32 -25.61 3.48
N GLU A 74 11.04 -26.24 2.55
CA GLU A 74 11.86 -25.50 1.58
C GLU A 74 10.96 -24.55 0.75
N PHE A 75 11.30 -23.27 0.75
CA PHE A 75 10.47 -22.24 0.10
C PHE A 75 10.37 -22.46 -1.41
N LEU A 76 11.51 -22.66 -2.09
CA LEU A 76 11.57 -22.96 -3.53
C LEU A 76 12.28 -24.28 -3.75
N SER A 77 11.67 -25.17 -4.54
CA SER A 77 12.33 -26.38 -5.02
C SER A 77 13.10 -26.11 -6.32
N ALA A 78 14.04 -26.99 -6.68
CA ALA A 78 14.81 -26.89 -7.92
C ALA A 78 13.94 -26.80 -9.20
N ASN A 79 12.71 -27.33 -9.16
CA ASN A 79 11.80 -27.34 -10.31
C ASN A 79 10.90 -26.10 -10.39
N ASP A 80 10.81 -25.28 -9.33
CA ASP A 80 9.85 -24.17 -9.27
C ASP A 80 10.18 -23.04 -10.27
N ASP A 81 11.45 -22.92 -10.67
CA ASP A 81 11.91 -21.94 -11.66
C ASP A 81 11.33 -22.20 -13.06
N THR A 82 11.05 -23.45 -13.43
CA THR A 82 10.53 -23.83 -14.75
C THR A 82 9.09 -24.33 -14.70
N ALA A 83 8.61 -24.73 -13.53
CA ALA A 83 7.25 -25.21 -13.34
C ALA A 83 6.22 -24.11 -13.62
N MET A 84 5.12 -24.52 -14.26
CA MET A 84 4.01 -23.65 -14.63
C MET A 84 2.70 -24.14 -14.00
N VAL A 85 1.88 -23.19 -13.54
CA VAL A 85 0.50 -23.44 -13.11
C VAL A 85 -0.47 -22.82 -14.12
N ILE A 86 -1.54 -23.56 -14.42
CA ILE A 86 -2.61 -23.10 -15.31
C ILE A 86 -3.68 -22.41 -14.46
N LYS A 87 -4.12 -21.23 -14.90
CA LYS A 87 -5.19 -20.46 -14.26
C LYS A 87 -6.22 -20.01 -15.27
N ARG A 88 -7.46 -19.80 -14.83
CA ARG A 88 -8.52 -19.22 -15.66
C ARG A 88 -8.24 -17.74 -15.90
N LYS A 89 -8.33 -17.31 -17.15
CA LYS A 89 -8.12 -15.90 -17.54
C LYS A 89 -9.15 -14.99 -16.87
N LYS A 90 -10.41 -15.43 -16.80
CA LYS A 90 -11.51 -14.71 -16.13
C LYS A 90 -11.23 -14.45 -14.65
N ASP A 91 -10.81 -15.46 -13.90
CA ASP A 91 -10.51 -15.32 -12.47
C ASP A 91 -9.38 -14.31 -12.23
N GLU A 92 -8.35 -14.31 -13.07
CA GLU A 92 -7.25 -13.35 -13.00
C GLU A 92 -7.70 -11.92 -13.34
N LYS A 93 -8.64 -11.76 -14.29
CA LYS A 93 -9.24 -10.46 -14.60
C LYS A 93 -10.11 -9.94 -13.44
N VAL A 94 -10.89 -10.81 -12.80
CA VAL A 94 -11.65 -10.49 -11.59
C VAL A 94 -10.71 -10.07 -10.47
N ALA A 95 -9.69 -10.88 -10.17
CA ALA A 95 -8.69 -10.59 -9.13
C ALA A 95 -7.99 -9.24 -9.32
N THR A 96 -7.63 -8.92 -10.57
CA THR A 96 -6.96 -7.65 -10.92
C THR A 96 -7.82 -6.43 -10.60
N ASN A 97 -9.14 -6.55 -10.74
CA ASN A 97 -10.07 -5.42 -10.62
C ASN A 97 -10.71 -5.28 -9.23
N LEU A 98 -10.39 -6.14 -8.26
CA LEU A 98 -10.97 -6.08 -6.90
C LEU A 98 -10.12 -5.32 -5.88
N ALA A 99 -8.91 -4.89 -6.24
CA ALA A 99 -7.99 -4.21 -5.31
C ALA A 99 -8.59 -2.95 -4.68
N GLY A 100 -9.29 -2.12 -5.47
CA GLY A 100 -9.96 -0.91 -5.00
C GLY A 100 -11.13 -1.20 -4.03
N PHE A 101 -11.88 -2.27 -4.27
CA PHE A 101 -12.96 -2.70 -3.38
C PHE A 101 -12.43 -3.14 -2.01
N TYR A 102 -11.38 -3.97 -1.98
CA TYR A 102 -10.79 -4.40 -0.70
C TYR A 102 -10.10 -3.27 0.06
N ALA A 103 -9.49 -2.32 -0.67
CA ALA A 103 -8.95 -1.11 -0.07
C ALA A 103 -10.04 -0.27 0.60
N LEU A 104 -11.15 -0.04 -0.10
CA LEU A 104 -12.31 0.66 0.44
C LEU A 104 -12.84 -0.05 1.67
N GLU A 105 -13.12 -1.36 1.60
CA GLU A 105 -13.69 -2.13 2.70
C GLU A 105 -12.82 -2.08 3.97
N CYS A 106 -11.52 -2.33 3.83
CA CYS A 106 -10.59 -2.26 4.96
C CYS A 106 -10.47 -0.83 5.52
N GLY A 107 -10.43 0.16 4.64
CA GLY A 107 -10.34 1.58 4.99
C GLY A 107 -11.58 2.10 5.72
N ILE A 108 -12.78 1.88 5.18
CA ILE A 108 -14.02 2.25 5.88
C ILE A 108 -14.18 1.47 7.18
N GLY A 109 -13.72 0.22 7.24
CA GLY A 109 -13.72 -0.57 8.47
C GLY A 109 -12.88 0.08 9.58
N LEU A 110 -11.74 0.70 9.25
CA LEU A 110 -10.93 1.46 10.21
C LEU A 110 -11.65 2.73 10.64
N LEU A 111 -12.15 3.48 9.66
CA LEU A 111 -12.85 4.73 9.91
C LEU A 111 -14.11 4.53 10.76
N CYS A 112 -14.87 3.47 10.53
CA CYS A 112 -16.00 3.06 11.38
C CYS A 112 -15.54 2.77 12.81
N ALA A 113 -14.44 2.03 12.99
CA ALA A 113 -13.90 1.74 14.32
C ALA A 113 -13.43 2.98 15.08
N GLN A 114 -12.90 3.99 14.37
CA GLN A 114 -12.43 5.24 14.99
C GLN A 114 -13.55 6.22 15.34
N THR A 115 -14.69 6.16 14.63
CA THR A 115 -15.75 7.17 14.74
C THR A 115 -17.10 6.60 15.21
N ASN A 116 -17.21 5.28 15.35
CA ASN A 116 -18.46 4.55 15.57
C ASN A 116 -19.54 4.83 14.50
N ALA A 117 -19.15 5.37 13.35
CA ALA A 117 -20.02 5.57 12.20
C ALA A 117 -20.27 4.26 11.44
N ARG A 118 -21.31 4.25 10.61
CA ARG A 118 -21.74 3.09 9.80
C ARG A 118 -21.08 3.10 8.42
N PRO A 119 -20.89 1.92 7.77
CA PRO A 119 -20.38 1.85 6.40
C PRO A 119 -21.08 2.79 5.43
N VAL A 120 -22.42 2.83 5.42
CA VAL A 120 -23.20 3.69 4.53
C VAL A 120 -22.89 5.18 4.72
N GLU A 121 -22.66 5.64 5.95
CA GLU A 121 -22.30 7.04 6.23
C GLU A 121 -20.94 7.40 5.63
N TRP A 122 -19.95 6.51 5.75
CA TRP A 122 -18.64 6.70 5.14
C TRP A 122 -18.68 6.66 3.62
N LEU A 123 -19.45 5.74 3.04
CA LEU A 123 -19.63 5.66 1.59
C LEU A 123 -20.24 6.96 1.04
N GLN A 124 -21.26 7.52 1.71
CA GLN A 124 -21.84 8.81 1.35
C GLN A 124 -20.83 9.95 1.47
N LYS A 125 -20.02 10.00 2.54
CA LYS A 125 -18.96 11.01 2.69
C LYS A 125 -17.94 10.97 1.55
N ILE A 126 -17.51 9.77 1.15
CA ILE A 126 -16.56 9.57 0.05
C ILE A 126 -17.17 10.04 -1.28
N ILE A 127 -18.41 9.62 -1.57
CA ILE A 127 -19.10 9.94 -2.83
C ILE A 127 -19.37 11.45 -2.94
N ASN A 128 -19.87 12.06 -1.86
CA ASN A 128 -20.23 13.48 -1.81
C ASN A 128 -19.01 14.41 -1.67
N GLY A 129 -17.80 13.86 -1.51
CA GLY A 129 -16.58 14.66 -1.32
C GLY A 129 -16.51 15.39 0.02
N SER A 130 -17.22 14.89 1.05
CA SER A 130 -17.23 15.47 2.41
C SER A 130 -16.37 14.72 3.41
N ALA A 131 -15.62 13.70 2.98
CA ALA A 131 -14.58 13.06 3.78
C ALA A 131 -13.42 14.05 4.01
N ASP A 132 -12.90 14.11 5.24
CA ASP A 132 -11.78 14.97 5.58
C ASP A 132 -10.46 14.48 4.97
N THR A 133 -9.47 15.37 4.90
CA THR A 133 -8.16 15.09 4.28
C THR A 133 -7.43 13.92 4.94
N THR A 134 -7.58 13.71 6.26
CA THR A 134 -6.92 12.60 6.95
C THR A 134 -7.55 11.27 6.56
N SER A 135 -8.87 11.22 6.47
CA SER A 135 -9.63 10.05 6.00
C SER A 135 -9.30 9.73 4.54
N ILE A 136 -9.25 10.72 3.66
CA ILE A 136 -8.87 10.53 2.24
C ILE A 136 -7.44 9.98 2.13
N MET A 137 -6.50 10.58 2.86
CA MET A 137 -5.12 10.10 2.88
C MET A 137 -5.05 8.63 3.32
N LEU A 138 -5.76 8.25 4.38
CA LEU A 138 -5.81 6.87 4.86
C LEU A 138 -6.36 5.91 3.79
N LEU A 139 -7.47 6.26 3.14
CA LEU A 139 -8.05 5.47 2.05
C LEU A 139 -7.07 5.27 0.89
N ASN A 140 -6.32 6.31 0.53
CA ASN A 140 -5.28 6.21 -0.50
C ASN A 140 -4.12 5.30 -0.08
N ARG A 141 -3.78 5.22 1.21
CA ARG A 141 -2.80 4.22 1.68
C ARG A 141 -3.30 2.79 1.50
N PHE A 142 -4.57 2.55 1.78
CA PHE A 142 -5.16 1.22 1.56
C PHE A 142 -5.19 0.87 0.07
N ALA A 143 -5.54 1.82 -0.79
CA ALA A 143 -5.50 1.64 -2.24
C ALA A 143 -4.08 1.27 -2.72
N ASN A 144 -3.07 2.00 -2.24
CA ASN A 144 -1.68 1.70 -2.57
C ASN A 144 -1.23 0.32 -2.06
N ALA A 145 -1.63 -0.06 -0.84
CA ALA A 145 -1.30 -1.35 -0.25
C ALA A 145 -1.90 -2.52 -1.07
N THR A 146 -3.19 -2.46 -1.41
CA THR A 146 -3.84 -3.53 -2.19
C THR A 146 -3.33 -3.56 -3.63
N TRP A 147 -3.06 -2.39 -4.23
CA TRP A 147 -2.45 -2.29 -5.54
C TRP A 147 -1.07 -2.95 -5.56
N LYS A 148 -0.19 -2.63 -4.59
CA LYS A 148 1.14 -3.24 -4.45
C LYS A 148 1.05 -4.75 -4.29
N ALA A 149 0.20 -5.23 -3.38
CA ALA A 149 0.01 -6.66 -3.12
C ALA A 149 -0.46 -7.45 -4.35
N SER A 150 -1.23 -6.82 -5.24
CA SER A 150 -1.68 -7.46 -6.48
C SER A 150 -0.62 -7.54 -7.58
N GLN A 151 0.40 -6.65 -7.60
CA GLN A 151 1.33 -6.56 -8.72
C GLN A 151 2.13 -7.85 -8.96
N PRO A 152 2.74 -8.48 -7.95
CA PRO A 152 3.53 -9.70 -8.16
C PRO A 152 2.71 -10.86 -8.74
N PHE A 153 1.40 -10.95 -8.42
CA PHE A 153 0.53 -11.97 -9.02
C PHE A 153 0.34 -11.76 -10.53
N ARG A 154 0.41 -10.50 -10.99
CA ARG A 154 0.32 -10.13 -12.41
C ARG A 154 1.64 -10.33 -13.16
N GLY A 155 2.72 -10.67 -12.45
CA GLY A 155 4.07 -10.90 -12.94
C GLY A 155 5.08 -10.21 -12.03
N LEU A 156 6.14 -10.91 -11.62
CA LEU A 156 7.11 -10.35 -10.67
C LEU A 156 7.79 -9.08 -11.21
N ASN A 157 8.01 -9.03 -12.52
CA ASN A 157 8.56 -7.84 -13.19
C ASN A 157 7.72 -6.56 -13.01
N ARG A 158 6.46 -6.64 -12.56
CA ARG A 158 5.61 -5.46 -12.31
C ARG A 158 6.13 -4.61 -11.15
N ILE A 159 6.91 -5.18 -10.24
CA ILE A 159 7.48 -4.42 -9.11
C ILE A 159 8.54 -3.42 -9.57
N THR A 160 9.07 -3.53 -10.80
CA THR A 160 10.07 -2.58 -11.32
C THR A 160 9.45 -1.33 -11.94
N ARG A 161 8.11 -1.22 -11.94
CA ARG A 161 7.39 -0.08 -12.50
C ARG A 161 7.78 1.22 -11.80
N PRO A 162 7.82 2.37 -12.52
CA PRO A 162 8.21 3.65 -11.92
C PRO A 162 7.32 4.11 -10.75
N ASN A 163 6.04 3.73 -10.76
CA ASN A 163 5.09 4.06 -9.70
C ASN A 163 5.02 3.00 -8.59
N PHE A 164 5.83 1.93 -8.65
CA PHE A 164 5.98 0.97 -7.56
C PHE A 164 7.00 1.48 -6.52
N ILE A 165 6.66 2.61 -5.91
CA ILE A 165 7.55 3.36 -5.01
C ILE A 165 6.87 3.61 -3.66
N VAL A 166 7.63 4.14 -2.69
CA VAL A 166 7.05 4.58 -1.42
C VAL A 166 6.00 5.67 -1.69
N PHE A 167 4.86 5.60 -1.00
CA PHE A 167 3.72 6.46 -1.32
C PHE A 167 4.03 7.96 -1.19
N SER A 168 4.87 8.33 -0.22
CA SER A 168 5.33 9.73 -0.04
C SER A 168 6.06 10.31 -1.25
N SER A 169 6.44 9.47 -2.22
CA SER A 169 7.12 9.86 -3.46
C SER A 169 6.23 9.77 -4.70
N LEU A 170 4.97 9.37 -4.57
CA LEU A 170 4.01 9.35 -5.68
C LEU A 170 3.64 10.77 -6.10
N SER A 171 3.35 10.95 -7.39
CA SER A 171 2.80 12.21 -7.89
C SER A 171 1.35 12.38 -7.42
N PRO A 172 0.84 13.62 -7.35
CA PRO A 172 -0.57 13.88 -7.09
C PRO A 172 -1.51 13.11 -8.01
N ASP A 173 -1.16 12.99 -9.31
CA ASP A 173 -1.98 12.26 -10.29
C ASP A 173 -2.07 10.76 -9.99
N GLU A 174 -1.00 10.13 -9.51
CA GLU A 174 -1.04 8.72 -9.11
C GLU A 174 -1.90 8.53 -7.85
N ILE A 175 -1.83 9.48 -6.91
CA ILE A 175 -2.66 9.46 -5.69
C ILE A 175 -4.15 9.69 -6.04
N ASP A 176 -4.45 10.57 -6.99
CA ASP A 176 -5.83 10.84 -7.43
C ASP A 176 -6.43 9.62 -8.14
N LYS A 177 -5.65 8.93 -8.99
CA LYS A 177 -6.08 7.66 -9.60
C LYS A 177 -6.51 6.63 -8.56
N ASP A 178 -5.73 6.47 -7.49
CA ASP A 178 -6.08 5.58 -6.37
C ASP A 178 -7.40 6.01 -5.71
N TYR A 179 -7.59 7.31 -5.46
CA TYR A 179 -8.82 7.81 -4.84
C TYR A 179 -10.05 7.66 -5.74
N VAL A 180 -9.91 7.86 -7.05
CA VAL A 180 -10.99 7.62 -8.03
C VAL A 180 -11.45 6.16 -7.98
N GLN A 181 -10.53 5.20 -7.85
CA GLN A 181 -10.88 3.78 -7.68
C GLN A 181 -11.67 3.53 -6.38
N ILE A 182 -11.28 4.17 -5.27
CA ILE A 182 -12.01 4.12 -4.01
C ILE A 182 -13.43 4.68 -4.17
N LYS A 183 -13.59 5.84 -4.83
CA LYS A 183 -14.91 6.43 -5.07
C LYS A 183 -15.80 5.53 -5.93
N ASN A 184 -15.26 4.92 -6.98
CA ASN A 184 -16.01 4.00 -7.83
C ASN A 184 -16.47 2.77 -7.03
N ALA A 185 -15.58 2.15 -6.24
CA ALA A 185 -15.96 1.05 -5.37
C ALA A 185 -17.05 1.48 -4.36
N ALA A 186 -16.98 2.70 -3.85
CA ALA A 186 -17.94 3.23 -2.90
C ALA A 186 -19.35 3.36 -3.51
N VAL A 187 -19.45 3.79 -4.77
CA VAL A 187 -20.72 3.87 -5.50
C VAL A 187 -21.39 2.51 -5.61
N LYS A 188 -20.68 1.48 -6.09
CA LYS A 188 -21.25 0.13 -6.23
C LYS A 188 -21.58 -0.49 -4.88
N LEU A 189 -20.73 -0.30 -3.87
CA LEU A 189 -20.99 -0.82 -2.53
C LEU A 189 -22.20 -0.14 -1.86
N LEU A 190 -22.32 1.19 -1.97
CA LEU A 190 -23.46 1.92 -1.41
C LEU A 190 -24.79 1.43 -2.01
N SER A 191 -24.83 1.20 -3.33
CA SER A 191 -26.00 0.62 -3.99
C SER A 191 -26.38 -0.75 -3.40
N SER A 192 -25.38 -1.54 -3.03
CA SER A 192 -25.55 -2.90 -2.50
C SER A 192 -25.99 -2.92 -1.04
N LEU A 193 -25.66 -1.87 -0.27
CA LEU A 193 -26.06 -1.72 1.13
C LEU A 193 -27.38 -0.92 1.31
N LYS A 194 -28.05 -0.54 0.22
CA LYS A 194 -29.25 0.32 0.25
C LYS A 194 -30.36 -0.22 1.14
N THR A 195 -30.58 -1.54 1.15
CA THR A 195 -31.65 -2.17 1.94
C THR A 195 -31.39 -2.17 3.44
N VAL A 196 -30.15 -1.89 3.87
CA VAL A 196 -29.73 -1.85 5.27
C VAL A 196 -29.19 -0.47 5.67
N SER A 197 -29.50 0.59 4.90
CA SER A 197 -28.96 1.94 5.13
C SER A 197 -29.22 2.47 6.53
N ASP A 198 -30.41 2.20 7.06
CA ASP A 198 -30.85 2.68 8.37
C ASP A 198 -30.57 1.67 9.50
N SER A 199 -30.00 0.50 9.15
CA SER A 199 -29.65 -0.53 10.11
C SER A 199 -28.43 -0.16 10.95
N SER A 200 -28.20 -0.95 12.00
CA SER A 200 -27.06 -0.79 12.90
C SER A 200 -25.71 -1.11 12.21
N LEU A 201 -24.61 -0.63 12.80
CA LEU A 201 -23.25 -0.93 12.35
C LEU A 201 -22.99 -2.45 12.21
N PRO A 202 -23.30 -3.30 13.22
CA PRO A 202 -23.14 -4.74 13.08
C PRO A 202 -23.91 -5.31 11.88
N LYS A 203 -25.15 -4.85 11.66
CA LYS A 203 -25.97 -5.35 10.57
C LYS A 203 -25.41 -4.98 9.19
N GLN A 204 -24.90 -3.77 9.03
CA GLN A 204 -24.25 -3.36 7.78
C GLN A 204 -22.93 -4.12 7.57
N MET A 205 -22.17 -4.39 8.62
CA MET A 205 -20.95 -5.21 8.55
C MET A 205 -21.26 -6.66 8.16
N GLU A 206 -22.35 -7.25 8.68
CA GLU A 206 -22.79 -8.60 8.29
C GLU A 206 -23.08 -8.68 6.78
N VAL A 207 -23.86 -7.73 6.26
CA VAL A 207 -24.20 -7.70 4.82
C VAL A 207 -22.94 -7.48 3.99
N LEU A 208 -22.04 -6.58 4.41
CA LEU A 208 -20.74 -6.40 3.78
C LEU A 208 -19.91 -7.69 3.77
N GLY A 209 -19.95 -8.47 4.85
CA GLY A 209 -19.32 -9.79 4.92
C GLY A 209 -19.89 -10.79 3.92
N SER A 210 -21.22 -10.87 3.81
CA SER A 210 -21.85 -11.71 2.79
C SER A 210 -21.45 -11.30 1.37
N LEU A 211 -21.40 -10.00 1.08
CA LEU A 211 -20.98 -9.48 -0.23
C LEU A 211 -19.51 -9.78 -0.53
N LEU A 212 -18.61 -9.70 0.47
CA LEU A 212 -17.19 -10.05 0.31
C LEU A 212 -16.99 -11.52 -0.07
N GLN A 213 -17.86 -12.41 0.41
CA GLN A 213 -17.76 -13.86 0.19
C GLN A 213 -18.55 -14.34 -1.04
N ASP A 214 -19.33 -13.48 -1.67
CA ASP A 214 -20.15 -13.81 -2.83
C ASP A 214 -19.33 -13.69 -4.14
N THR A 215 -19.12 -14.83 -4.80
CA THR A 215 -18.39 -14.88 -6.08
C THR A 215 -19.11 -14.19 -7.23
N VAL A 216 -20.44 -14.16 -7.23
CA VAL A 216 -21.23 -13.43 -8.24
C VAL A 216 -21.03 -11.93 -8.02
N TYR A 217 -21.16 -11.47 -6.78
CA TYR A 217 -20.91 -10.07 -6.44
C TYR A 217 -19.47 -9.64 -6.75
N ALA A 218 -18.49 -10.50 -6.50
CA ALA A 218 -17.09 -10.24 -6.85
C ALA A 218 -16.90 -10.02 -8.36
N VAL A 219 -17.58 -10.80 -9.21
CA VAL A 219 -17.56 -10.59 -10.67
C VAL A 219 -18.25 -9.28 -11.05
N GLU A 220 -19.40 -8.96 -10.45
CA GLU A 220 -20.11 -7.71 -10.71
C GLU A 220 -19.29 -6.48 -10.29
N MET A 221 -18.69 -6.51 -9.11
CA MET A 221 -17.83 -5.44 -8.60
C MET A 221 -16.60 -5.26 -9.50
N ALA A 222 -15.93 -6.35 -9.88
CA ALA A 222 -14.79 -6.30 -10.77
C ALA A 222 -15.16 -5.72 -12.16
N SER A 223 -16.30 -6.14 -12.70
CA SER A 223 -16.84 -5.62 -13.97
C SER A 223 -17.16 -4.13 -13.89
N PHE A 224 -17.81 -3.70 -12.81
CA PHE A 224 -18.10 -2.30 -12.57
C PHE A 224 -16.82 -1.47 -12.50
N LEU A 225 -15.83 -1.90 -11.72
CA LEU A 225 -14.57 -1.17 -11.54
C LEU A 225 -13.73 -1.08 -12.83
N ASP A 226 -13.66 -2.16 -13.61
CA ASP A 226 -13.01 -2.18 -14.93
C ASP A 226 -13.67 -1.14 -15.85
N SER A 227 -15.01 -1.13 -15.93
CA SER A 227 -15.75 -0.15 -16.71
C SER A 227 -15.54 1.28 -16.22
N SER A 228 -15.59 1.52 -14.90
CA SER A 228 -15.41 2.86 -14.34
C SER A 228 -13.99 3.39 -14.56
N PHE A 229 -12.98 2.52 -14.59
CA PHE A 229 -11.62 2.91 -14.95
C PHE A 229 -11.57 3.53 -16.36
N TYR A 230 -12.11 2.85 -17.37
CA TYR A 230 -12.13 3.38 -18.74
C TYR A 230 -12.91 4.70 -18.84
N VAL A 231 -14.07 4.80 -18.20
CA VAL A 231 -14.86 6.05 -18.16
C VAL A 231 -14.05 7.20 -17.53
N SER A 232 -13.32 6.94 -16.44
CA SER A 232 -12.46 7.95 -15.80
C SER A 232 -11.31 8.44 -16.68
N GLN A 233 -10.93 7.64 -17.68
CA GLN A 233 -9.90 7.99 -18.67
C GLN A 233 -10.50 8.57 -19.96
N HIS A 234 -11.81 8.91 -19.96
CA HIS A 234 -12.55 9.35 -21.14
C HIS A 234 -12.51 8.35 -22.31
N GLN A 235 -12.52 7.05 -21.99
CA GLN A 235 -12.50 5.94 -22.95
C GLN A 235 -13.81 5.15 -22.89
N THR A 236 -14.21 4.58 -24.02
CA THR A 236 -15.35 3.65 -24.08
C THR A 236 -14.97 2.31 -23.47
N PRO A 237 -15.67 1.82 -22.44
CA PRO A 237 -15.41 0.51 -21.86
C PRO A 237 -15.67 -0.60 -22.87
N SER A 238 -14.76 -1.59 -22.90
CA SER A 238 -15.03 -2.87 -23.57
C SER A 238 -15.80 -3.80 -22.64
N PRO A 239 -16.52 -4.82 -23.16
CA PRO A 239 -17.14 -5.84 -22.33
C PRO A 239 -16.12 -6.46 -21.34
N PHE A 240 -16.54 -6.62 -20.08
CA PHE A 240 -15.66 -7.16 -19.05
C PHE A 240 -15.21 -8.60 -19.34
N SER A 241 -16.06 -9.41 -19.96
CA SER A 241 -15.72 -10.77 -20.38
C SER A 241 -16.35 -11.04 -21.74
N THR A 242 -15.63 -11.76 -22.59
CA THR A 242 -16.20 -12.40 -23.79
C THR A 242 -16.54 -13.86 -23.49
N ALA A 243 -17.24 -14.54 -24.41
CA ALA A 243 -17.47 -15.98 -24.31
C ALA A 243 -16.15 -16.79 -24.31
N ASP A 244 -15.15 -16.31 -25.04
CA ASP A 244 -13.82 -16.95 -25.08
C ASP A 244 -13.11 -16.88 -23.73
N ASP A 245 -13.31 -15.78 -22.97
CA ASP A 245 -12.69 -15.61 -21.66
C ASP A 245 -13.18 -16.64 -20.62
N ASP A 246 -14.37 -17.22 -20.80
CA ASP A 246 -14.92 -18.23 -19.89
C ASP A 246 -14.13 -19.55 -19.93
N THR A 247 -13.52 -19.88 -21.07
CA THR A 247 -12.71 -21.10 -21.24
C THR A 247 -11.22 -20.83 -21.33
N ALA A 248 -10.82 -19.58 -21.60
CA ALA A 248 -9.43 -19.20 -21.72
C ALA A 248 -8.62 -19.43 -20.44
N THR A 249 -7.39 -19.90 -20.63
CA THR A 249 -6.43 -20.10 -19.55
C THR A 249 -5.14 -19.34 -19.80
N ILE A 250 -4.41 -19.09 -18.72
CA ILE A 250 -3.07 -18.49 -18.74
C ILE A 250 -2.11 -19.36 -17.95
N LYS A 251 -0.84 -19.40 -18.36
CA LYS A 251 0.24 -20.07 -17.64
C LYS A 251 0.97 -19.06 -16.77
N LYS A 252 1.25 -19.42 -15.52
CA LYS A 252 2.03 -18.62 -14.57
C LYS A 252 3.17 -19.45 -14.01
N ASN A 253 4.31 -18.82 -13.79
CA ASN A 253 5.45 -19.47 -13.15
C ASN A 253 5.16 -19.78 -11.67
N VAL A 254 5.55 -20.96 -11.20
CA VAL A 254 5.30 -21.42 -9.83
C VAL A 254 6.09 -20.60 -8.82
N LYS A 255 7.38 -20.35 -9.05
CA LYS A 255 8.21 -19.48 -8.19
C LYS A 255 7.62 -18.08 -8.04
N GLU A 256 7.26 -17.41 -9.14
CA GLU A 256 6.64 -16.08 -9.06
C GLU A 256 5.34 -16.11 -8.26
N THR A 257 4.53 -17.16 -8.43
CA THR A 257 3.27 -17.34 -7.67
C THR A 257 3.54 -17.53 -6.17
N LYS A 258 4.59 -18.28 -5.79
CA LYS A 258 5.01 -18.46 -4.40
C LYS A 258 5.50 -17.16 -3.77
N ILE A 259 6.32 -16.39 -4.49
CA ILE A 259 6.77 -15.06 -4.05
C ILE A 259 5.57 -14.14 -3.84
N ALA A 260 4.67 -14.04 -4.83
CA ALA A 260 3.48 -13.20 -4.77
C ALA A 260 2.55 -13.55 -3.60
N THR A 261 2.40 -14.85 -3.31
CA THR A 261 1.56 -15.33 -2.20
C THR A 261 2.12 -14.99 -0.83
N SER A 262 3.45 -14.86 -0.71
CA SER A 262 4.11 -14.81 0.60
C SER A 262 4.64 -13.41 0.95
N ILE A 263 4.74 -12.49 -0.02
CA ILE A 263 5.30 -11.15 0.19
C ILE A 263 4.31 -10.11 0.77
N ALA A 264 3.00 -10.43 0.84
CA ALA A 264 1.97 -9.45 1.21
C ALA A 264 2.24 -8.73 2.54
N GLY A 265 2.74 -9.43 3.56
CA GLY A 265 3.09 -8.85 4.86
C GLY A 265 4.14 -7.74 4.79
N PHE A 266 5.06 -7.80 3.82
CA PHE A 266 6.04 -6.73 3.60
C PHE A 266 5.38 -5.45 3.05
N TYR A 267 4.47 -5.57 2.09
CA TYR A 267 3.76 -4.40 1.56
C TYR A 267 2.83 -3.77 2.61
N ALA A 268 2.19 -4.59 3.44
CA ALA A 268 1.43 -4.11 4.58
C ALA A 268 2.29 -3.33 5.57
N LEU A 269 3.46 -3.87 5.92
CA LEU A 269 4.43 -3.19 6.77
C LEU A 269 4.90 -1.87 6.15
N GLU A 270 5.32 -1.88 4.89
CA GLU A 270 5.84 -0.67 4.22
C GLU A 270 4.79 0.45 4.21
N CYS A 271 3.54 0.13 3.86
CA CYS A 271 2.46 1.11 3.85
C CYS A 271 2.17 1.66 5.26
N GLY A 272 2.17 0.82 6.29
CA GLY A 272 2.02 1.25 7.68
C GLY A 272 3.17 2.12 8.18
N VAL A 273 4.42 1.75 7.85
CA VAL A 273 5.63 2.53 8.17
C VAL A 273 5.59 3.88 7.46
N ASN A 274 5.28 3.91 6.16
CA ASN A 274 5.20 5.16 5.41
C ASN A 274 4.06 6.07 5.93
N TYR A 275 2.92 5.48 6.31
CA TYR A 275 1.82 6.22 6.92
C TYR A 275 2.24 6.87 8.24
N LEU A 276 2.82 6.11 9.18
CA LEU A 276 3.24 6.65 10.48
C LEU A 276 4.42 7.64 10.34
N ALA A 277 5.36 7.39 9.43
CA ALA A 277 6.46 8.31 9.16
C ALA A 277 5.97 9.66 8.62
N THR A 278 4.91 9.64 7.82
CA THR A 278 4.29 10.85 7.25
C THR A 278 3.42 11.58 8.27
N THR A 279 2.54 10.85 8.96
CA THR A 279 1.47 11.44 9.80
C THR A 279 1.91 11.74 11.23
N LYS A 280 2.88 11.00 11.76
CA LYS A 280 3.42 11.18 13.12
C LYS A 280 4.85 11.71 13.13
N ASN A 281 5.41 12.01 11.95
CA ASN A 281 6.79 12.47 11.76
C ASN A 281 7.84 11.57 12.47
N ARG A 282 7.63 10.26 12.46
CA ARG A 282 8.53 9.28 13.08
C ARG A 282 9.56 8.75 12.07
N LEU A 283 10.75 8.39 12.55
CA LEU A 283 11.74 7.68 11.73
C LEU A 283 11.24 6.26 11.40
N PRO A 284 11.33 5.80 10.14
CA PRO A 284 11.03 4.42 9.76
C PRO A 284 11.69 3.36 10.66
N SER A 285 12.97 3.49 10.98
CA SER A 285 13.72 2.60 11.88
C SER A 285 13.10 2.52 13.28
N ALA A 286 12.64 3.65 13.83
CA ALA A 286 11.97 3.69 15.13
C ALA A 286 10.59 3.01 15.10
N ILE A 287 9.84 3.16 14.00
CA ILE A 287 8.57 2.45 13.80
C ILE A 287 8.84 0.94 13.69
N LEU A 288 9.79 0.53 12.84
CA LEU A 288 10.17 -0.86 12.63
C LEU A 288 10.62 -1.54 13.91
N LYS A 289 11.43 -0.86 14.74
CA LYS A 289 11.83 -1.36 16.06
C LYS A 289 10.64 -1.57 16.99
N SER A 290 9.66 -0.66 16.96
CA SER A 290 8.43 -0.81 17.76
C SER A 290 7.59 -2.00 17.31
N VAL A 291 7.49 -2.21 15.99
CA VAL A 291 6.80 -3.37 15.41
C VAL A 291 7.51 -4.67 15.81
N ALA A 292 8.83 -4.76 15.53
CA ALA A 292 9.65 -5.93 15.77
C ALA A 292 9.67 -6.36 17.25
N ASN A 293 9.68 -5.39 18.18
CA ASN A 293 9.67 -5.64 19.62
C ASN A 293 8.26 -5.80 20.20
N ASN A 294 7.22 -5.78 19.37
CA ASN A 294 5.82 -5.83 19.80
C ASN A 294 5.48 -4.77 20.87
N SER A 295 6.08 -3.57 20.74
CA SER A 295 5.94 -2.47 21.69
C SER A 295 5.12 -1.30 21.14
N MET A 296 4.39 -1.52 20.05
CA MET A 296 3.45 -0.54 19.50
C MET A 296 2.28 -0.33 20.45
N ASN A 297 1.72 0.89 20.44
CA ASN A 297 0.44 1.11 21.11
C ASN A 297 -0.70 0.38 20.35
N PRO A 298 -1.86 0.15 21.01
CA PRO A 298 -2.96 -0.60 20.39
C PRO A 298 -3.48 0.00 19.08
N GLU A 299 -3.52 1.33 18.95
CA GLU A 299 -3.98 2.01 17.73
C GLU A 299 -3.06 1.73 16.54
N GLU A 300 -1.74 1.83 16.75
CA GLU A 300 -0.73 1.51 15.75
C GLU A 300 -0.78 0.03 15.35
N LYS A 301 -0.94 -0.88 16.33
CA LYS A 301 -1.12 -2.32 16.03
C LYS A 301 -2.32 -2.53 15.11
N MET A 302 -3.45 -1.86 15.36
CA MET A 302 -4.65 -1.99 14.52
C MET A 302 -4.44 -1.44 13.10
N ILE A 303 -3.64 -0.38 12.93
CA ILE A 303 -3.29 0.13 11.59
C ILE A 303 -2.54 -0.95 10.79
N PHE A 304 -1.49 -1.55 11.37
CA PHE A 304 -0.71 -2.60 10.70
C PHE A 304 -1.55 -3.85 10.42
N ALA A 305 -2.36 -4.29 11.39
CA ALA A 305 -3.25 -5.44 11.21
C ALA A 305 -4.25 -5.23 10.06
N ARG A 306 -4.77 -4.01 9.89
CA ARG A 306 -5.68 -3.71 8.78
C ARG A 306 -4.97 -3.64 7.45
N PHE A 307 -3.75 -3.10 7.37
CA PHE A 307 -2.95 -3.20 6.15
C PHE A 307 -2.63 -4.66 5.79
N ALA A 308 -2.33 -5.51 6.78
CA ALA A 308 -2.14 -6.93 6.58
C ALA A 308 -3.42 -7.57 6.02
N ASN A 309 -4.58 -7.29 6.61
CA ASN A 309 -5.87 -7.79 6.12
C ASN A 309 -6.16 -7.33 4.67
N ALA A 310 -5.91 -6.06 4.35
CA ALA A 310 -6.14 -5.50 3.02
C ALA A 310 -5.24 -6.17 1.95
N THR A 311 -3.94 -6.27 2.22
CA THR A 311 -2.98 -6.91 1.30
C THR A 311 -3.24 -8.41 1.14
N TRP A 312 -3.60 -9.10 2.23
CA TRP A 312 -4.00 -10.51 2.20
C TRP A 312 -5.26 -10.71 1.36
N LYS A 313 -6.31 -9.89 1.55
CA LYS A 313 -7.55 -9.92 0.76
C LYS A 313 -7.28 -9.70 -0.73
N ALA A 314 -6.46 -8.70 -1.06
CA ALA A 314 -6.07 -8.41 -2.44
C ALA A 314 -5.35 -9.57 -3.15
N GLY A 315 -4.62 -10.40 -2.40
CA GLY A 315 -3.95 -11.59 -2.93
C GLY A 315 -4.82 -12.84 -3.06
N GLN A 316 -5.91 -12.98 -2.28
CA GLN A 316 -6.66 -14.24 -2.24
C GLN A 316 -7.30 -14.64 -3.59
N PRO A 317 -7.97 -13.75 -4.33
CA PRO A 317 -8.61 -14.13 -5.60
C PRO A 317 -7.62 -14.66 -6.64
N PHE A 318 -6.37 -14.18 -6.65
CA PHE A 318 -5.32 -14.70 -7.53
C PHE A 318 -4.94 -16.16 -7.22
N ARG A 319 -5.23 -16.65 -6.01
CA ARG A 319 -4.99 -18.04 -5.59
C ARG A 319 -6.18 -18.95 -5.91
N GLY A 320 -7.23 -18.40 -6.52
CA GLY A 320 -8.49 -19.06 -6.83
C GLY A 320 -9.66 -18.23 -6.30
N LEU A 321 -10.65 -17.94 -7.15
CA LEU A 321 -11.79 -17.11 -6.77
C LEU A 321 -12.58 -17.70 -5.59
N ASN A 322 -12.65 -19.03 -5.48
CA ASN A 322 -13.26 -19.73 -4.36
C ASN A 322 -12.59 -19.47 -3.00
N ARG A 323 -11.40 -18.84 -2.96
CA ARG A 323 -10.75 -18.47 -1.69
C ARG A 323 -11.54 -17.41 -0.92
N ILE A 324 -12.34 -16.59 -1.62
CA ILE A 324 -13.14 -15.54 -0.98
C ILE A 324 -14.32 -16.11 -0.20
N THR A 325 -14.74 -17.36 -0.43
CA THR A 325 -15.87 -17.98 0.28
C THR A 325 -15.51 -18.51 1.66
N ARG A 326 -14.25 -18.36 2.08
CA ARG A 326 -13.76 -18.83 3.38
C ARG A 326 -14.27 -17.94 4.50
N ALA A 327 -14.58 -18.53 5.65
CA ALA A 327 -15.07 -17.80 6.82
C ALA A 327 -14.14 -16.65 7.26
N THR A 328 -12.82 -16.81 7.13
CA THR A 328 -11.84 -15.76 7.47
C THR A 328 -11.79 -14.61 6.47
N PHE A 329 -12.40 -14.76 5.28
CA PHE A 329 -12.56 -13.69 4.31
C PHE A 329 -13.77 -12.83 4.70
N THR A 330 -13.64 -12.14 5.83
CA THR A 330 -14.72 -11.39 6.49
C THR A 330 -14.24 -9.97 6.82
N PRO A 331 -15.14 -9.00 7.10
CA PRO A 331 -14.72 -7.70 7.57
C PRO A 331 -13.83 -7.80 8.80
N PHE A 332 -12.83 -6.92 8.91
CA PHE A 332 -11.93 -6.88 10.06
C PHE A 332 -12.70 -6.79 11.40
N TYR A 333 -13.90 -6.19 11.35
CA TYR A 333 -14.86 -6.11 12.44
C TYR A 333 -15.18 -7.46 13.12
N PHE A 334 -15.13 -8.57 12.37
CA PHE A 334 -15.43 -9.91 12.88
C PHE A 334 -14.20 -10.78 13.12
N LEU A 335 -12.99 -10.26 12.89
CA LEU A 335 -11.78 -11.05 13.13
C LEU A 335 -11.53 -11.21 14.62
N THR A 336 -11.13 -12.42 15.01
CA THR A 336 -10.70 -12.71 16.37
C THR A 336 -9.30 -12.13 16.62
N GLU A 337 -8.94 -11.93 17.88
CA GLU A 337 -7.56 -11.56 18.24
C GLU A 337 -6.53 -12.57 17.71
N GLN A 338 -6.89 -13.87 17.67
CA GLN A 338 -6.02 -14.91 17.14
C GLN A 338 -5.79 -14.72 15.62
N ASP A 339 -6.82 -14.37 14.86
CA ASP A 339 -6.67 -14.14 13.42
C ASP A 339 -5.86 -12.88 13.14
N ILE A 340 -6.06 -11.83 13.94
CA ILE A 340 -5.24 -10.61 13.89
C ILE A 340 -3.77 -10.95 14.22
N GLU A 341 -3.53 -11.77 15.23
CA GLU A 341 -2.19 -12.08 15.68
C GLU A 341 -1.41 -12.93 14.66
N LYS A 342 -2.09 -13.81 13.91
CA LYS A 342 -1.50 -14.55 12.77
C LYS A 342 -0.94 -13.59 11.72
N ASP A 343 -1.70 -12.55 11.36
CA ASP A 343 -1.22 -11.53 10.41
C ASP A 343 -0.03 -10.76 10.98
N MET A 344 -0.06 -10.44 12.28
CA MET A 344 1.02 -9.70 12.95
C MET A 344 2.34 -10.47 13.03
N VAL A 345 2.35 -11.80 12.98
CA VAL A 345 3.59 -12.60 12.90
C VAL A 345 4.42 -12.19 11.69
N GLN A 346 3.80 -12.17 10.51
CA GLN A 346 4.52 -11.82 9.28
C GLN A 346 4.90 -10.34 9.25
N ILE A 347 4.07 -9.45 9.81
CA ILE A 347 4.41 -8.03 9.95
C ILE A 347 5.67 -7.83 10.80
N ARG A 348 5.79 -8.57 11.92
CA ARG A 348 6.97 -8.51 12.79
C ARG A 348 8.22 -9.09 12.11
N ALA A 349 8.08 -10.21 11.42
CA ALA A 349 9.18 -10.81 10.67
C ALA A 349 9.69 -9.87 9.55
N ALA A 350 8.77 -9.25 8.81
CA ALA A 350 9.09 -8.22 7.83
C ALA A 350 9.83 -7.05 8.49
N ALA A 351 9.38 -6.62 9.67
CA ALA A 351 9.98 -5.48 10.38
C ALA A 351 11.41 -5.77 10.83
N GLN A 352 11.65 -6.96 11.40
CA GLN A 352 12.99 -7.40 11.79
C GLN A 352 13.94 -7.46 10.59
N ARG A 353 13.46 -8.04 9.48
CA ARG A 353 14.26 -8.14 8.25
C ARG A 353 14.59 -6.77 7.67
N LEU A 354 13.60 -5.88 7.55
CA LEU A 354 13.80 -4.55 7.00
C LEU A 354 14.68 -3.69 7.91
N LEU A 355 14.52 -3.78 9.23
CA LEU A 355 15.36 -3.06 10.20
C LEU A 355 16.83 -3.44 10.09
N SER A 356 17.17 -4.68 9.71
CA SER A 356 18.57 -5.10 9.51
C SER A 356 19.26 -4.47 8.29
N LEU A 357 18.50 -3.76 7.45
CA LEU A 357 18.95 -3.15 6.19
C LEU A 357 18.87 -1.62 6.20
N LEU A 358 18.37 -1.02 7.28
CA LEU A 358 18.39 0.42 7.55
C LEU A 358 19.54 0.74 8.49
#